data_AF-A0A0C2YUA0-F1
#
_entry.id   AF-A0A0C2YUA0-F1
#
_cell.length_a   1.000
_cell.length_b   1.000
_cell.length_c   1.000
_cell.angle_alpha   90.00
_cell.angle_beta   90.00
_cell.angle_gamma   90.00
#
_symmetry.space_group_name_H-M   'P 1'
#
loop_
_entity.id
_entity.type
_entity.pdbx_description
1 polymer ?
#
loop_
_entity_poly.entity_id
_entity_poly.type
_entity_poly.pdbx_seq_one_letter_code
_entity_poly.pdbx_strand_id
1 'polypeptide(L)'
;MIKPRYIAGQAVAYTAFAVMIAYFASNPVYRLHPPESALLKLSLTHAGQKMGECKDRSAEELAKLPPNMRAKQSCGRERNAVTLEMDIDGEKVYAHTAKPAGLSGDGRSRFYDSREIKAGRHVIAARMRDGNDPKVFDQVAEVTVELAPRQVFVVDFDEENGRFEFK
;
A
#
# COMPACT_ATOMS: atom_id res chain seq x y z
N MET A 1 -16.84 41.80 -53.15
CA MET A 1 -17.78 42.07 -52.04
C MET A 1 -18.19 40.77 -51.39
N ILE A 2 -17.90 40.59 -50.10
CA ILE A 2 -18.33 39.41 -49.34
C ILE A 2 -19.87 39.48 -49.19
N LYS A 3 -20.59 38.43 -49.58
CA LYS A 3 -22.06 38.43 -49.48
C LYS A 3 -22.47 38.30 -47.99
N PRO A 4 -23.46 39.08 -47.50
CA PRO A 4 -23.82 39.14 -46.08
C PRO A 4 -24.21 37.77 -45.47
N ARG A 5 -24.78 36.87 -46.29
CA ARG A 5 -25.07 35.48 -45.91
C ARG A 5 -23.85 34.67 -45.46
N TYR A 6 -22.67 34.93 -46.02
CA TYR A 6 -21.45 34.22 -45.63
C TYR A 6 -20.92 34.74 -44.29
N ILE A 7 -21.04 36.05 -44.04
CA ILE A 7 -20.68 36.66 -42.75
C ILE A 7 -21.60 36.13 -41.66
N ALA A 8 -22.91 36.07 -41.92
CA ALA A 8 -23.87 35.50 -40.98
C ALA A 8 -23.58 34.03 -40.67
N GLY A 9 -23.28 33.21 -41.70
CA GLY A 9 -22.93 31.80 -41.50
C GLY A 9 -21.65 31.61 -40.68
N GLN A 10 -20.60 32.40 -40.95
CA GLN A 10 -19.36 32.35 -40.17
C GLN A 10 -19.57 32.80 -38.72
N ALA A 11 -20.34 33.87 -38.49
CA ALA A 11 -20.64 34.34 -37.14
C ALA A 11 -21.39 33.29 -36.32
N VAL A 12 -22.38 32.61 -36.93
CA VAL A 12 -23.11 31.51 -36.29
C VAL A 12 -22.17 30.34 -35.98
N ALA A 13 -21.37 29.91 -36.96
CA ALA A 13 -20.45 28.78 -36.78
C ALA A 13 -19.41 29.06 -35.68
N TYR A 14 -18.80 30.25 -35.68
CA TYR A 14 -17.81 30.62 -34.67
C TYR A 14 -18.42 30.83 -33.29
N THR A 15 -19.63 31.37 -33.21
CA THR A 15 -20.33 31.51 -31.93
C THR A 15 -20.68 30.13 -31.36
N ALA A 16 -21.23 29.22 -32.18
CA ALA A 16 -21.53 27.86 -31.75
C ALA A 16 -20.28 27.13 -31.28
N PHE A 17 -19.17 27.28 -32.00
CA PHE A 17 -17.89 26.69 -31.62
C PHE A 17 -17.34 27.27 -30.31
N ALA A 18 -17.40 28.59 -30.14
CA ALA A 18 -16.95 29.25 -28.90
C ALA A 18 -17.79 28.83 -27.68
N VAL A 19 -19.11 28.68 -27.84
CA VAL A 19 -20.00 28.19 -26.78
C VAL A 19 -19.67 26.74 -26.41
N MET A 20 -19.41 25.89 -27.42
CA MET A 20 -19.03 24.49 -27.18
C MET A 20 -17.72 24.40 -26.41
N ILE A 21 -16.71 25.19 -26.80
CA ILE A 21 -15.44 25.27 -26.06
C ILE A 21 -15.68 25.74 -24.62
N ALA A 22 -16.42 26.83 -24.42
CA ALA A 22 -16.66 27.37 -23.07
C ALA A 22 -17.39 26.36 -22.16
N TYR A 23 -18.36 25.63 -22.71
CA TYR A 23 -19.09 24.60 -21.99
C TYR A 23 -18.16 23.44 -21.61
N PHE A 24 -17.44 22.85 -22.56
CA PHE A 24 -16.59 21.69 -22.28
C PHE A 24 -15.29 22.02 -21.54
N ALA A 25 -14.85 23.28 -21.55
CA ALA A 25 -13.73 23.75 -20.73
C ALA A 25 -14.07 23.84 -19.23
N SER A 26 -15.36 24.00 -18.89
CA SER A 26 -15.81 24.16 -17.50
C SER A 26 -16.65 23.00 -16.98
N ASN A 27 -17.22 22.18 -17.89
CA ASN A 27 -18.12 21.09 -17.55
C ASN A 27 -17.87 19.83 -18.40
N PRO A 28 -18.00 18.63 -17.80
CA PRO A 28 -18.30 18.38 -16.39
C PRO A 28 -17.08 18.62 -15.49
N VAL A 29 -17.32 19.11 -14.27
CA VAL A 29 -16.27 19.20 -13.24
C VAL A 29 -15.80 17.79 -12.91
N TYR A 30 -14.55 17.48 -13.25
CA TYR A 30 -13.95 16.21 -12.88
C TYR A 30 -13.76 16.13 -11.36
N ARG A 31 -14.34 15.10 -10.73
CA ARG A 31 -14.15 14.79 -9.32
C ARG A 31 -13.43 13.46 -9.21
N LEU A 32 -12.22 13.49 -8.67
CA LEU A 32 -11.43 12.28 -8.47
C LEU A 32 -12.07 11.35 -7.43
N HIS A 33 -12.63 11.94 -6.37
CA HIS A 33 -13.31 11.24 -5.28
C HIS A 33 -14.56 12.02 -4.83
N PRO A 34 -15.57 11.36 -4.22
CA PRO A 34 -16.68 12.02 -3.56
C PRO A 34 -16.20 13.11 -2.58
N PRO A 35 -16.89 14.27 -2.51
CA PRO A 35 -16.44 15.39 -1.67
C PRO A 35 -16.46 15.06 -0.17
N GLU A 36 -17.29 14.09 0.23
CA GLU A 36 -17.50 13.66 1.62
C GLU A 36 -16.69 12.40 2.00
N SER A 37 -15.81 11.91 1.12
CA SER A 37 -14.95 10.75 1.42
C SER A 37 -13.52 11.17 1.73
N ALA A 38 -12.86 10.34 2.53
CA ALA A 38 -11.41 10.32 2.72
C ALA A 38 -10.83 9.10 2.00
N LEU A 39 -9.53 9.13 1.71
CA LEU A 39 -8.81 8.06 1.04
C LEU A 39 -7.89 7.36 2.03
N LEU A 40 -8.19 6.11 2.36
CA LEU A 40 -7.34 5.25 3.16
C LEU A 40 -6.37 4.51 2.24
N LYS A 41 -5.06 4.66 2.48
CA LYS A 41 -4.00 3.96 1.76
C LYS A 41 -3.25 3.05 2.70
N LEU A 42 -3.21 1.77 2.38
CA LEU A 42 -2.29 0.82 2.98
C LEU A 42 -1.12 0.64 2.02
N SER A 43 0.08 1.03 2.43
CA SER A 43 1.26 0.94 1.58
C SER A 43 2.47 0.65 2.44
N LEU A 44 2.83 -0.62 2.55
CA LEU A 44 4.01 -1.03 3.30
C LEU A 44 4.78 -2.13 2.57
N THR A 45 6.09 -2.12 2.79
CA THR A 45 6.98 -3.18 2.35
C THR A 45 7.62 -3.75 3.60
N HIS A 46 7.51 -5.06 3.81
CA HIS A 46 8.01 -5.69 5.03
C HIS A 46 8.71 -7.02 4.72
N ALA A 47 9.81 -7.28 5.43
CA ALA A 47 10.57 -8.52 5.30
C ALA A 47 10.22 -9.48 6.43
N GLY A 48 9.45 -10.53 6.14
CA GLY A 48 9.07 -11.52 7.15
C GLY A 48 10.28 -12.14 7.84
N GLN A 49 10.06 -12.68 9.04
CA GLN A 49 11.12 -13.30 9.84
C GLN A 49 11.79 -14.44 9.07
N LYS A 50 13.04 -14.73 9.39
CA LYS A 50 13.79 -15.81 8.73
C LYS A 50 13.16 -17.15 9.05
N MET A 51 13.05 -17.99 8.04
CA MET A 51 12.51 -19.33 8.17
C MET A 51 13.57 -20.25 8.79
N GLY A 52 13.23 -20.84 9.93
CA GLY A 52 14.09 -21.78 10.67
C GLY A 52 15.14 -21.11 11.58
N GLU A 53 15.58 -21.87 12.60
CA GLU A 53 16.60 -21.42 13.55
C GLU A 53 18.01 -21.47 12.92
N CYS A 54 18.86 -20.53 13.29
CA CYS A 54 20.27 -20.58 12.91
C CYS A 54 20.94 -21.76 13.62
N LYS A 55 21.50 -22.70 12.84
CA LYS A 55 22.24 -23.84 13.40
C LYS A 55 23.68 -23.43 13.70
N ASP A 56 24.10 -23.62 14.94
CA ASP A 56 25.51 -23.54 15.32
C ASP A 56 26.26 -24.76 14.76
N ARG A 57 27.38 -24.53 14.09
CA ARG A 57 28.24 -25.59 13.55
C ARG A 57 29.24 -26.03 14.60
N SER A 58 29.44 -27.35 14.73
CA SER A 58 30.43 -27.87 15.66
C SER A 58 31.87 -27.58 15.19
N ALA A 59 32.85 -27.66 16.09
CA ALA A 59 34.26 -27.43 15.75
C ALA A 59 34.77 -28.42 14.67
N GLU A 60 34.24 -29.64 14.67
CA GLU A 60 34.59 -30.69 13.69
C GLU A 60 34.02 -30.37 12.29
N GLU A 61 32.82 -29.78 12.23
CA GLU A 61 32.23 -29.31 10.97
C GLU A 61 32.96 -28.10 10.41
N LEU A 62 33.38 -27.18 11.29
CA LEU A 62 34.19 -26.02 10.90
C LEU A 62 35.58 -26.44 10.40
N ALA A 63 36.20 -27.45 11.00
CA ALA A 63 37.50 -27.95 10.58
C ALA A 63 37.46 -28.54 9.15
N LYS A 64 36.35 -29.18 8.78
CA LYS A 64 36.10 -29.71 7.42
C LYS A 64 35.92 -28.62 6.37
N LEU A 65 35.57 -27.39 6.79
CA LEU A 65 35.41 -26.26 5.88
C LEU A 65 36.76 -25.55 5.61
N PRO A 66 36.95 -24.99 4.40
CA PRO A 66 38.09 -24.13 4.09
C PRO A 66 38.18 -22.93 5.04
N PRO A 67 39.39 -22.43 5.36
CA PRO A 67 39.59 -21.38 6.37
C PRO A 67 38.73 -20.12 6.18
N ASN A 68 38.45 -19.73 4.93
CA ASN A 68 37.63 -18.57 4.57
C ASN A 68 36.11 -18.79 4.66
N MET A 69 35.64 -20.02 4.91
CA MET A 69 34.22 -20.38 4.95
C MET A 69 33.76 -20.90 6.33
N ARG A 70 34.58 -20.77 7.38
CA ARG A 70 34.31 -21.25 8.75
C ARG A 70 33.40 -20.30 9.55
N ALA A 71 32.23 -19.97 9.00
CA ALA A 71 31.20 -19.25 9.75
C ALA A 71 30.62 -20.18 10.84
N LYS A 72 30.61 -19.70 12.09
CA LYS A 72 30.10 -20.46 13.26
C LYS A 72 28.62 -20.81 13.15
N GLN A 73 27.83 -19.97 12.46
CA GLN A 73 26.39 -20.14 12.32
C GLN A 73 26.00 -20.33 10.86
N SER A 74 25.07 -21.24 10.63
CA SER A 74 24.44 -21.50 9.34
C SER A 74 22.96 -21.11 9.43
N CYS A 75 22.64 -19.89 9.00
CA CYS A 75 21.26 -19.43 8.92
C CYS A 75 20.72 -19.64 7.50
N GLY A 76 19.47 -20.12 7.40
CA GLY A 76 18.72 -20.07 6.15
C GLY A 76 18.54 -18.62 5.67
N ARG A 77 18.43 -18.45 4.36
CA ARG A 77 18.13 -17.15 3.75
C ARG A 77 16.63 -16.93 3.54
N GLU A 78 15.88 -18.03 3.43
CA GLU A 78 14.43 -18.02 3.20
C GLU A 78 13.69 -17.30 4.33
N ARG A 79 12.60 -16.61 3.97
CA ARG A 79 11.76 -15.84 4.88
C ARG A 79 10.34 -16.35 4.90
N ASN A 80 9.63 -16.06 5.98
CA ASN A 80 8.22 -16.39 6.10
C ASN A 80 7.36 -15.51 5.18
N ALA A 81 6.24 -16.08 4.72
CA ALA A 81 5.21 -15.31 4.06
C ALA A 81 4.56 -14.35 5.07
N VAL A 82 4.37 -13.10 4.66
CA VAL A 82 3.77 -12.07 5.51
C VAL A 82 2.26 -12.07 5.23
N THR A 83 1.44 -12.10 6.28
CA THR A 83 -0.01 -11.89 6.16
C THR A 83 -0.41 -10.58 6.82
N LEU A 84 -1.15 -9.76 6.11
CA LEU A 84 -1.61 -8.46 6.57
C LEU A 84 -3.13 -8.40 6.52
N GLU A 85 -3.73 -7.99 7.63
CA GLU A 85 -5.16 -7.82 7.78
C GLU A 85 -5.45 -6.41 8.31
N MET A 86 -6.46 -5.75 7.74
CA MET A 86 -6.91 -4.44 8.17
C MET A 86 -8.42 -4.41 8.31
N ASP A 87 -8.88 -3.87 9.43
CA ASP A 87 -10.28 -3.68 9.75
C ASP A 87 -10.58 -2.18 9.90
N ILE A 88 -11.77 -1.78 9.48
CA ILE A 88 -12.32 -0.44 9.70
C ILE A 88 -13.66 -0.62 10.42
N ASP A 89 -13.82 0.02 11.56
CA ASP A 89 -15.01 -0.05 12.40
C ASP A 89 -15.44 -1.50 12.73
N GLY A 90 -14.46 -2.40 12.85
CA GLY A 90 -14.66 -3.83 13.12
C GLY A 90 -14.97 -4.68 11.89
N GLU A 91 -15.10 -4.10 10.70
CA GLU A 91 -15.26 -4.84 9.45
C GLU A 91 -13.92 -5.04 8.75
N LYS A 92 -13.62 -6.28 8.36
CA LYS A 92 -12.39 -6.62 7.64
C LYS A 92 -12.44 -6.13 6.21
N VAL A 93 -11.64 -5.11 5.91
CA VAL A 93 -11.59 -4.49 4.58
C VAL A 93 -10.44 -5.02 3.72
N TYR A 94 -9.34 -5.47 4.34
CA TYR A 94 -8.18 -5.99 3.64
C TYR A 94 -7.66 -7.27 4.31
N ALA A 95 -7.33 -8.27 3.50
CA ALA A 95 -6.63 -9.47 3.93
C ALA A 95 -5.80 -10.01 2.78
N HIS A 96 -4.48 -10.03 2.94
CA HIS A 96 -3.59 -10.56 1.92
C HIS A 96 -2.36 -11.23 2.52
N THR A 97 -1.95 -12.34 1.91
CA THR A 97 -0.69 -13.03 2.24
C THR A 97 0.27 -12.89 1.07
N ALA A 98 1.38 -12.20 1.27
CA ALA A 98 2.43 -12.02 0.28
C ALA A 98 3.64 -12.89 0.61
N LYS A 99 4.02 -13.73 -0.37
CA LYS A 99 5.26 -14.52 -0.31
C LYS A 99 6.49 -13.62 -0.47
N PRO A 100 7.64 -13.99 0.12
CA PRO A 100 8.88 -13.27 -0.07
C PRO A 100 9.24 -13.17 -1.55
N ALA A 101 9.74 -12.01 -1.97
CA ALA A 101 10.22 -11.82 -3.33
C ALA A 101 11.59 -12.51 -3.56
N GLY A 102 11.96 -12.66 -4.84
CA GLY A 102 13.29 -13.16 -5.24
C GLY A 102 13.33 -14.67 -5.43
N LEU A 103 14.31 -15.12 -6.24
CA LEU A 103 14.49 -16.54 -6.60
C LEU A 103 14.81 -17.42 -5.39
N SER A 104 15.40 -16.85 -4.35
CA SER A 104 15.80 -17.54 -3.12
C SER A 104 14.81 -17.35 -1.96
N GLY A 105 13.66 -16.70 -2.19
CA GLY A 105 12.64 -16.48 -1.15
C GLY A 105 13.13 -15.63 0.03
N ASP A 106 14.10 -14.75 -0.19
CA ASP A 106 14.75 -13.94 0.85
C ASP A 106 14.42 -12.43 0.79
N GLY A 107 13.61 -12.03 -0.20
CA GLY A 107 13.21 -10.66 -0.44
C GLY A 107 12.04 -10.17 0.41
N ARG A 108 11.73 -8.88 0.29
CA ARG A 108 10.64 -8.22 1.03
C ARG A 108 9.28 -8.47 0.36
N SER A 109 8.25 -8.64 1.18
CA SER A 109 6.85 -8.67 0.77
C SER A 109 6.30 -7.24 0.64
N ARG A 110 5.41 -7.01 -0.32
CA ARG A 110 4.83 -5.69 -0.60
C ARG A 110 3.31 -5.75 -0.50
N PHE A 111 2.72 -4.75 0.13
CA PHE A 111 1.28 -4.60 0.27
C PHE A 111 0.88 -3.21 -0.18
N TYR A 112 -0.15 -3.16 -1.02
CA TYR A 112 -0.73 -1.92 -1.49
C TYR A 112 -2.25 -2.09 -1.58
N ASP A 113 -2.99 -1.18 -0.97
CA ASP A 113 -4.43 -1.05 -1.11
C ASP A 113 -4.82 0.43 -0.94
N SER A 114 -5.81 0.87 -1.70
CA SER A 114 -6.29 2.26 -1.65
C SER A 114 -7.80 2.26 -1.75
N ARG A 115 -8.48 2.78 -0.73
CA ARG A 115 -9.94 2.73 -0.63
C ARG A 115 -10.52 4.06 -0.18
N GLU A 116 -11.66 4.38 -0.75
CA GLU A 116 -12.48 5.49 -0.28
C GLU A 116 -13.28 5.05 0.95
N ILE A 117 -13.25 5.86 1.99
CA ILE A 117 -14.04 5.69 3.20
C ILE A 117 -14.76 7.00 3.51
N LYS A 118 -15.87 6.93 4.24
CA LYS A 118 -16.61 8.14 4.62
C LYS A 118 -15.71 9.05 5.46
N ALA A 119 -15.87 10.36 5.34
CA ALA A 119 -15.26 11.28 6.30
C ALA A 119 -15.95 11.15 7.67
N GLY A 120 -15.19 11.34 8.75
CA GLY A 120 -15.67 11.23 10.12
C GLY A 120 -14.77 10.36 11.00
N ARG A 121 -15.32 9.98 12.16
CA ARG A 121 -14.62 9.16 13.15
C ARG A 121 -14.63 7.69 12.74
N HIS A 122 -13.44 7.09 12.66
CA HIS A 122 -13.25 5.69 12.33
C HIS A 122 -12.26 5.03 13.29
N VAL A 123 -12.47 3.74 13.56
CA VAL A 123 -11.50 2.88 14.24
C VAL A 123 -10.80 2.03 13.18
N ILE A 124 -9.48 2.17 13.07
CA ILE A 124 -8.67 1.44 12.10
C ILE A 124 -7.76 0.49 12.86
N ALA A 125 -7.87 -0.80 12.59
CA ALA A 125 -7.03 -1.83 13.17
C ALA A 125 -6.20 -2.51 12.08
N ALA A 126 -4.88 -2.60 12.28
CA ALA A 126 -3.95 -3.27 11.38
C ALA A 126 -3.24 -4.41 12.13
N ARG A 127 -3.14 -5.57 11.48
CA ARG A 127 -2.58 -6.79 12.06
C ARG A 127 -1.67 -7.48 11.05
N MET A 128 -0.47 -7.84 11.47
CA MET A 128 0.52 -8.50 10.63
C MET A 128 1.03 -9.79 11.27
N ARG A 129 1.13 -10.83 10.46
CA ARG A 129 1.83 -12.08 10.74
C ARG A 129 3.08 -12.12 9.89
N ASP A 130 4.23 -12.20 10.52
CA ASP A 130 5.54 -12.25 9.87
C ASP A 130 6.46 -13.33 10.48
N GLY A 131 6.05 -13.92 11.62
CA GLY A 131 6.78 -14.94 12.35
C GLY A 131 6.55 -16.38 11.87
N ASN A 132 7.13 -17.31 12.64
CA ASN A 132 7.10 -18.75 12.34
C ASN A 132 5.75 -19.41 12.70
N ASP A 133 4.94 -18.79 13.57
CA ASP A 133 3.61 -19.31 13.92
C ASP A 133 2.53 -18.70 12.99
N PRO A 134 1.91 -19.51 12.11
CA PRO A 134 0.92 -19.01 11.17
C PRO A 134 -0.39 -18.54 11.82
N LYS A 135 -0.60 -18.82 13.12
CA LYS A 135 -1.84 -18.50 13.85
C LYS A 135 -1.75 -17.23 14.69
N VAL A 136 -0.54 -16.74 14.95
CA VAL A 136 -0.33 -15.59 15.83
C VAL A 136 -0.08 -14.33 14.99
N PHE A 137 -0.67 -13.21 15.41
CA PHE A 137 -0.30 -11.89 14.90
C PHE A 137 0.85 -11.34 15.72
N ASP A 138 2.02 -11.24 15.09
CA ASP A 138 3.23 -10.70 15.70
C ASP A 138 3.08 -9.21 16.00
N GLN A 139 2.36 -8.49 15.12
CA GLN A 139 2.14 -7.05 15.24
C GLN A 139 0.66 -6.72 15.13
N VAL A 140 0.17 -5.94 16.09
CA VAL A 140 -1.23 -5.47 16.13
C VAL A 140 -1.22 -4.02 16.58
N ALA A 141 -1.90 -3.16 15.84
CA ALA A 141 -2.15 -1.79 16.25
C ALA A 141 -3.57 -1.37 15.91
N GLU A 142 -4.14 -0.53 16.76
CA GLU A 142 -5.45 0.06 16.57
C GLU A 142 -5.37 1.55 16.86
N VAL A 143 -6.01 2.35 16.03
CA VAL A 143 -6.09 3.80 16.20
C VAL A 143 -7.52 4.27 15.94
N THR A 144 -7.98 5.22 16.74
CA THR A 144 -9.18 5.97 16.42
C THR A 144 -8.79 7.31 15.81
N VAL A 145 -9.30 7.59 14.61
CA VAL A 145 -8.98 8.81 13.87
C VAL A 145 -10.25 9.53 13.45
N GLU A 146 -10.15 10.84 13.30
CA GLU A 146 -11.18 11.67 12.72
C GLU A 146 -10.69 12.16 11.36
N LEU A 147 -11.26 11.61 10.30
CA LEU A 147 -10.85 11.86 8.92
C LEU A 147 -11.63 13.03 8.35
N ALA A 148 -10.90 14.05 7.93
CA ALA A 148 -11.47 15.18 7.21
C ALA A 148 -11.85 14.79 5.76
N PRO A 149 -12.85 15.45 5.17
CA PRO A 149 -13.19 15.22 3.77
C PRO A 149 -12.00 15.51 2.83
N ARG A 150 -11.79 14.62 1.87
CA ARG A 150 -10.64 14.61 0.92
C ARG A 150 -9.27 14.43 1.58
N GLN A 151 -9.22 14.03 2.85
CA GLN A 151 -7.96 13.66 3.50
C GLN A 151 -7.44 12.35 2.92
N VAL A 152 -6.13 12.26 2.74
CA VAL A 152 -5.44 11.00 2.47
C VAL A 152 -4.83 10.56 3.79
N PHE A 153 -5.22 9.38 4.25
CA PHE A 153 -4.70 8.76 5.46
C PHE A 153 -3.96 7.48 5.08
N VAL A 154 -2.74 7.32 5.59
CA VAL A 154 -1.80 6.28 5.21
C VAL A 154 -1.52 5.40 6.43
N VAL A 155 -1.63 4.09 6.21
CA VAL A 155 -1.17 3.05 7.11
C VAL A 155 0.11 2.45 6.52
N ASP A 156 1.21 2.63 7.24
CA ASP A 156 2.54 2.11 6.89
C ASP A 156 3.10 1.27 8.07
N PHE A 157 4.28 0.70 7.89
CA PHE A 157 4.99 -0.04 8.92
C PHE A 157 6.42 0.49 9.07
N ASP A 158 6.72 0.97 10.28
CA ASP A 158 8.03 1.44 10.68
C ASP A 158 8.92 0.22 11.02
N GLU A 159 9.80 -0.13 10.10
CA GLU A 159 10.74 -1.26 10.23
C GLU A 159 11.80 -1.05 11.33
N GLU A 160 12.11 0.21 11.68
CA GLU A 160 13.12 0.49 12.71
C GLU A 160 12.56 0.26 14.11
N ASN A 161 11.31 0.69 14.33
CA ASN A 161 10.63 0.56 15.61
C ASN A 161 9.73 -0.68 15.69
N GLY A 162 9.54 -1.41 14.59
CA GLY A 162 8.72 -2.60 14.51
C GLY A 162 7.24 -2.34 14.82
N ARG A 163 6.69 -1.20 14.38
CA ARG A 163 5.30 -0.80 14.70
C ARG A 163 4.57 -0.23 13.49
N PHE A 164 3.24 -0.33 13.50
CA PHE A 164 2.42 0.37 12.52
C PHE A 164 2.48 1.89 12.72
N GLU A 165 2.51 2.60 11.61
CA GLU A 165 2.51 4.05 11.57
C GLU A 165 1.26 4.55 10.83
N PHE A 166 0.61 5.55 11.41
CA PHE A 166 -0.69 6.07 10.98
C PHE A 166 -0.55 7.57 10.72
N LYS A 167 -0.68 8.02 9.47
CA LYS A 167 -0.37 9.39 9.04
C LYS A 167 -1.43 10.01 8.14
#